data_AF-A0A1J3DYH3-F1
#
_entry.id   AF-A0A1J3DYH3-F1
#
_cell.length_a   1.000
_cell.length_b   1.000
_cell.length_c   1.000
_cell.angle_alpha   90.00
_cell.angle_beta   90.00
_cell.angle_gamma   90.00
#
_symmetry.space_group_name_H-M   'P 1'
#
loop_
_entity.id
_entity.type
_entity.pdbx_description
1 polymer ?
#
loop_
_entity_poly.entity_id
_entity_poly.type
_entity_poly.pdbx_seq_one_letter_code
_entity_poly.pdbx_strand_id
1 'polypeptide(L)' 'LVDPTIGESYQNNEATRCVHIALLCVQKNPVDRPLLPAIILMLTSSTTNLPVPRAPGFYFQSRRELDPDGLNSTQSISR' A
#
# COMPACT_ATOMS: atom_id res chain seq x y z
N LEU A 1 -13.21 -14.13 2.71
CA LEU A 1 -12.11 -13.18 3.01
C LEU A 1 -10.97 -13.92 3.71
N VAL A 2 -11.28 -14.74 4.71
CA VAL A 2 -10.36 -15.72 5.29
C VAL A 2 -10.48 -17.06 4.54
N ASP A 3 -9.36 -17.78 4.44
CA ASP A 3 -9.31 -19.12 3.85
C ASP A 3 -10.19 -20.11 4.65
N PRO A 4 -11.05 -20.92 4.00
CA PRO A 4 -11.91 -21.89 4.68
C PRO A 4 -11.16 -22.91 5.56
N THR A 5 -9.89 -23.18 5.27
CA THR A 5 -9.04 -24.11 6.04
C THR A 5 -8.64 -23.59 7.41
N ILE A 6 -8.79 -22.28 7.67
CA ILE A 6 -8.52 -21.65 9.00
C ILE A 6 -9.62 -22.01 10.03
N GLY A 7 -10.71 -22.64 9.57
CA GLY A 7 -11.81 -23.10 10.42
C GLY A 7 -12.59 -21.94 11.07
N GLU A 8 -13.44 -22.25 12.05
CA GLU A 8 -14.26 -21.27 12.77
C GLU A 8 -13.54 -20.61 13.96
N SER A 9 -12.20 -20.67 13.98
CA SER A 9 -11.39 -20.24 15.12
C SER A 9 -11.21 -18.72 15.26
N TYR A 10 -11.82 -17.91 14.40
CA TYR A 10 -11.60 -16.47 14.33
C TYR A 10 -12.90 -15.67 14.36
N GLN A 11 -12.83 -14.45 14.88
CA GLN A 11 -13.94 -13.50 14.79
C GLN A 11 -13.85 -12.73 13.46
N ASN A 12 -14.97 -12.61 12.74
CA ASN A 12 -15.01 -11.90 11.44
C ASN A 12 -14.50 -10.44 11.52
N ASN A 13 -14.72 -9.78 12.67
CA ASN A 13 -14.24 -8.42 12.92
C ASN A 13 -12.71 -8.37 13.00
N GLU A 14 -12.04 -9.37 13.59
CA GLU A 14 -10.59 -9.47 13.67
C GLU A 14 -9.97 -9.64 12.30
N ALA A 15 -10.54 -10.52 11.46
CA ALA A 15 -10.07 -10.69 10.09
C ALA A 15 -10.18 -9.40 9.28
N THR A 16 -11.33 -8.73 9.35
CA THR A 16 -11.58 -7.45 8.67
C THR A 16 -10.60 -6.37 9.16
N ARG A 17 -10.39 -6.31 10.48
CA ARG A 17 -9.46 -5.39 11.14
C ARG A 17 -8.02 -5.62 10.69
N CYS A 18 -7.58 -6.87 10.65
CA CYS A 18 -6.24 -7.24 10.17
C CYS A 18 -6.03 -6.80 8.72
N VAL A 19 -7.01 -7.04 7.84
CA VAL A 19 -6.95 -6.58 6.44
C VAL A 19 -6.86 -5.06 6.37
N HIS A 20 -7.66 -4.35 7.15
CA HIS A 20 -7.66 -2.88 7.19
C HIS A 20 -6.31 -2.32 7.64
N ILE A 21 -5.70 -2.90 8.68
CA ILE A 21 -4.36 -2.52 9.16
C ILE A 21 -3.30 -2.86 8.11
N ALA A 22 -3.38 -4.02 7.45
CA ALA A 22 -2.47 -4.38 6.38
C ALA A 22 -2.50 -3.35 5.23
N LEU A 23 -3.70 -2.86 4.87
CA LEU A 23 -3.87 -1.80 3.87
C LEU A 23 -3.26 -0.45 4.32
N LEU A 24 -3.25 -0.14 5.62
CA LEU A 24 -2.55 1.03 6.17
C LEU A 24 -1.02 0.86 6.12
N CYS A 25 -0.51 -0.35 6.34
CA CYS A 25 0.94 -0.63 6.33
C CYS A 25 1.57 -0.52 4.94
N VAL A 26 0.80 -0.72 3.87
CA VAL A 26 1.30 -0.70 2.48
C VAL A 26 0.98 0.62 1.75
N GLN A 27 0.70 1.68 2.49
CA GLN A 27 0.46 3.00 1.91
C GLN A 27 1.67 3.49 1.11
N LYS A 28 1.39 4.18 -0.01
CA LYS A 28 2.40 4.68 -0.95
C LYS A 28 3.39 5.61 -0.24
N ASN A 29 2.87 6.63 0.47
CA ASN A 29 3.74 7.53 1.20
C ASN A 29 4.08 6.90 2.56
N PRO A 30 5.37 6.83 2.94
CA PRO A 30 5.80 6.26 4.21
C PRO A 30 5.18 6.94 5.44
N VAL A 31 4.90 8.23 5.35
CA VAL A 31 4.31 9.04 6.43
C VAL A 31 2.88 8.62 6.78
N ASP A 32 2.17 7.98 5.84
CA ASP A 32 0.81 7.49 6.07
C ASP A 32 0.78 6.09 6.68
N ARG A 33 1.95 5.43 6.83
CA ARG A 33 2.06 4.09 7.42
C ARG A 33 2.06 4.20 8.95
N PRO A 34 1.28 3.36 9.65
CA PRO A 34 1.25 3.39 11.11
C PRO A 34 2.59 2.90 11.68
N LEU A 35 3.02 3.54 12.77
CA LEU A 35 4.15 3.06 13.55
C LEU A 35 3.79 1.74 14.26
N LEU A 36 4.78 0.91 14.54
CA LEU A 36 4.56 -0.38 15.21
C LEU A 36 3.76 -0.29 16.53
N PRO A 37 3.98 0.71 17.43
CA PRO A 37 3.16 0.86 18.62
C PRO A 37 1.69 1.16 18.30
N ALA A 38 1.43 1.93 17.24
CA ALA A 38 0.07 2.19 16.77
C ALA A 38 -0.57 0.91 16.22
N ILE A 39 0.17 0.08 15.49
CA ILE A 39 -0.30 -1.23 15.01
C ILE A 39 -0.67 -2.13 16.20
N ILE A 40 0.16 -2.21 17.25
CA ILE A 40 -0.14 -3.02 18.44
C ILE A 40 -1.41 -2.53 19.13
N LEU A 41 -1.58 -1.22 19.31
CA LEU A 41 -2.80 -0.64 19.86
C LEU A 41 -4.01 -0.96 18.98
N MET A 42 -3.85 -0.78 17.67
CA MET A 42 -4.83 -1.11 16.63
C MET A 42 -5.08 -2.60 16.49
N LEU A 43 -4.36 -3.51 17.15
CA LEU A 43 -4.68 -4.94 17.20
C LEU A 43 -5.32 -5.34 18.53
N THR A 44 -4.86 -4.76 19.63
CA THR A 44 -5.27 -5.13 20.98
C THR A 44 -6.54 -4.42 21.46
N SER A 45 -6.86 -3.23 20.94
CA SER A 45 -8.01 -2.44 21.42
C SER A 45 -9.25 -2.62 20.55
N SER A 46 -10.23 -3.40 20.98
CA SER A 46 -11.46 -3.70 20.21
C SER A 46 -12.36 -2.49 19.90
N THR A 47 -12.09 -1.32 20.47
CA THR A 47 -12.88 -0.08 20.30
C THR A 47 -12.17 1.00 19.46
N THR A 48 -10.98 0.73 18.94
CA THR A 48 -10.24 1.72 18.16
C THR A 48 -10.84 1.92 16.77
N ASN A 49 -11.25 3.16 16.47
CA ASN A 49 -11.58 3.56 15.10
C ASN A 49 -10.31 3.62 14.26
N LEU A 50 -10.22 2.76 13.25
CA LEU A 50 -9.08 2.72 12.34
C LEU A 50 -9.22 3.80 11.27
N PRO A 51 -8.15 4.53 10.92
CA PRO A 51 -8.17 5.46 9.81
C PRO A 51 -8.45 4.72 8.50
N VAL A 52 -9.18 5.33 7.58
CA VAL A 52 -9.52 4.71 6.29
C VAL A 52 -8.26 4.68 5.40
N PRO A 53 -7.85 3.50 4.88
CA PRO A 53 -6.75 3.41 3.95
C PRO A 53 -7.08 4.24 2.72
N ARG A 54 -6.10 4.98 2.19
CA ARG A 54 -6.27 5.58 0.86
C ARG A 54 -6.47 4.46 -0.15
N ALA A 55 -7.28 4.74 -1.17
CA ALA A 55 -7.49 3.81 -2.27
C ALA A 55 -6.12 3.36 -2.81
N PRO A 56 -5.91 2.05 -3.02
CA PRO A 56 -4.67 1.58 -3.59
C PRO A 56 -4.48 2.27 -4.95
N GLY A 57 -3.53 3.20 -5.00
CA GLY A 57 -3.08 3.79 -6.26
C GLY A 57 -2.48 2.65 -7.06
N PHE A 58 -3.24 2.14 -8.02
CA PHE A 58 -2.96 0.94 -8.81
C PHE A 58 -1.46 0.75 -9.08
N TYR A 59 -0.95 -0.40 -8.66
CA TYR A 59 0.46 -0.82 -8.70
C TYR A 59 0.99 -1.16 -10.10
N PHE A 60 0.41 -0.61 -11.17
CA PHE A 60 0.89 -0.84 -12.54
C PHE A 60 1.22 0.47 -13.24
N GLN A 61 2.24 1.19 -12.75
CA GLN A 61 3.15 1.81 -13.72
C GLN A 61 3.96 0.65 -14.30
N SER A 62 3.34 -0.07 -15.25
CA SER A 62 4.08 -0.93 -16.15
C SER A 62 5.27 -0.11 -16.63
N ARG A 63 6.45 -0.72 -16.60
CA ARG A 63 7.68 -0.19 -17.19
C ARG A 63 7.50 -0.05 -18.70
N ARG A 64 6.64 0.84 -19.16
CA ARG A 64 6.37 1.18 -20.56
C ARG A 64 5.80 2.59 -20.62
N GLU A 65 6.70 3.54 -20.76
CA GLU A 65 6.61 4.75 -21.57
C GLU A 65 8.05 5.30 -21.56
N LEU A 66 8.90 4.75 -22.43
CA LEU A 66 9.21 5.34 -23.73
C LEU A 66 9.86 6.71 -23.52
N ASP A 67 11.19 6.73 -23.57
CA ASP A 67 11.94 7.95 -23.84
C ASP A 67 11.33 8.61 -25.07
N PRO A 68 10.70 9.80 -24.96
CA PRO A 68 10.31 10.57 -26.11
C PRO A 68 11.35 11.68 -26.25
N ASP A 69 12.59 11.33 -26.56
CA ASP A 69 13.55 12.26 -27.19
C ASP A 69 14.85 11.55 -27.53
N GLY A 70 14.76 10.71 -28.56
CA GLY A 70 15.89 10.24 -29.33
C GLY A 70 15.75 10.68 -30.78
N LEU A 71 15.76 11.99 -31.09
CA LEU A 71 16.35 12.54 -32.32
C LEU A 71 16.35 14.09 -32.34
N ASN A 72 17.45 14.71 -31.95
CA ASN A 72 17.93 15.92 -32.63
C ASN A 72 19.45 15.84 -32.83
N SER A 73 19.86 15.07 -33.83
CA SER A 73 21.13 15.34 -34.51
C SER A 73 21.03 16.70 -35.20
N THR A 74 21.57 17.73 -34.57
CA THR A 74 22.10 18.90 -35.26
C THR A 74 23.51 19.16 -34.76
N GLN A 75 24.44 18.56 -35.51
CA GLN A 75 25.78 19.03 -35.83
C GLN A 75 26.17 20.39 -35.23
N SER A 76 27.24 20.43 -34.42
CA SER A 76 28.26 21.49 -34.43
C SER A 76 29.47 21.09 -33.58
N ILE A 77 30.54 20.67 -34.27
CA ILE A 77 31.92 20.80 -33.81
C ILE A 77 32.20 22.28 -33.55
N SER A 78 32.82 22.62 -32.41
CA SER A 78 33.64 23.84 -32.29
C SER A 78 34.61 23.78 -31.11
N ARG A 79 35.88 23.57 -31.50
CA ARG A 79 37.18 23.89 -30.86
C ARG A 79 37.47 23.44 -29.44
#